data_AF-A0A965FG25-F1
#
_entry.id   AF-A0A965FG25-F1
#
_cell.length_a   1.000
_cell.length_b   1.000
_cell.length_c   1.000
_cell.angle_alpha   90.00
_cell.angle_beta   90.00
_cell.angle_gamma   90.00
#
_symmetry.space_group_name_H-M   'P 1'
#
loop_
_entity.id
_entity.type
_entity.pdbx_description
1 polymer ?
#
loop_
_entity_poly.entity_id
_entity_poly.type
_entity_poly.pdbx_seq_one_letter_code
_entity_poly.pdbx_strand_id
1 'polypeptide(L)'
;MLGVLDGISFRAEAGKTLAIVGESGCGKSVASLAIMGLLPDNAQVSGSARLMGRDLLGMSAEERRALRGAEMAMIFQEPMT
;
A
#
# COMPACT_ATOMS: atom_id res chain seq x y z
N MET A 1 -0.51 -19.67 -10.20
CA MET A 1 -0.05 -18.30 -10.50
C MET A 1 0.83 -17.89 -9.33
N LEU A 2 2.11 -17.59 -9.57
CA LEU A 2 3.00 -17.13 -8.50
C LEU A 2 2.67 -15.66 -8.21
N GLY A 3 2.24 -15.36 -6.99
CA GLY A 3 2.01 -13.99 -6.53
C GLY A 3 3.32 -13.31 -6.20
N VAL A 4 3.42 -11.99 -6.43
CA VAL A 4 4.60 -11.19 -6.03
C VAL A 4 4.72 -11.10 -4.51
N LEU A 5 3.58 -11.17 -3.81
CA LEU A 5 3.48 -11.20 -2.36
C LEU A 5 2.58 -12.36 -1.95
N ASP A 6 2.91 -13.03 -0.85
CA ASP A 6 2.14 -14.15 -0.31
C ASP A 6 1.96 -14.01 1.21
N GLY A 7 0.71 -13.86 1.66
CA GLY A 7 0.34 -13.91 3.08
C GLY A 7 1.03 -12.91 4.02
N ILE A 8 1.57 -11.79 3.52
CA ILE A 8 2.36 -10.88 4.35
C ILE A 8 1.48 -10.13 5.36
N SER A 9 2.02 -9.87 6.56
CA SER A 9 1.34 -9.12 7.62
C SER A 9 2.33 -8.30 8.42
N PHE A 10 2.03 -7.01 8.60
CA PHE A 10 2.81 -6.10 9.42
C PHE A 10 1.93 -4.96 9.95
N ARG A 11 2.40 -4.28 10.99
CA ARG A 11 1.71 -3.14 11.61
C ARG A 11 2.70 -2.01 11.85
N ALA A 12 2.39 -0.83 11.34
CA ALA A 12 3.05 0.42 11.75
C ALA A 12 2.26 1.01 12.93
N GLU A 13 2.92 1.19 14.07
CA GLU A 13 2.32 1.81 15.25
C GLU A 13 2.31 3.35 15.15
N ALA A 14 1.35 3.98 15.81
CA ALA A 14 1.27 5.43 15.86
C ALA A 14 2.57 6.03 16.44
N GLY A 15 3.13 7.03 15.75
CA GLY A 15 4.39 7.66 16.16
C GLY A 15 5.64 6.79 15.98
N LYS A 16 5.54 5.66 15.27
CA LYS A 16 6.67 4.77 14.95
C LYS A 16 6.91 4.70 13.45
N THR A 17 8.17 4.53 13.09
CA THR A 17 8.58 4.26 11.71
C THR A 17 8.77 2.76 11.54
N LEU A 18 8.04 2.18 10.59
CA LEU A 18 8.25 0.80 10.12
C LEU A 18 9.07 0.83 8.83
N ALA A 19 10.15 0.05 8.78
CA ALA A 19 10.95 -0.14 7.57
C ALA A 19 10.74 -1.54 7.02
N ILE A 20 10.50 -1.65 5.71
CA ILE A 20 10.47 -2.92 4.97
C ILE A 20 11.76 -2.99 4.16
N VAL A 21 12.59 -4.00 4.44
CA VAL A 21 13.90 -4.20 3.80
C VAL A 21 13.95 -5.52 3.04
N GLY A 22 14.79 -5.59 2.02
CA GLY A 22 14.95 -6.78 1.18
C GLY A 22 15.55 -6.43 -0.18
N GLU A 23 15.94 -7.44 -0.94
CA GLU A 23 16.58 -7.31 -2.25
C GLU A 23 15.68 -6.64 -3.30
N SER A 24 16.28 -6.13 -4.38
CA SER A 24 15.50 -5.60 -5.51
C SER A 24 14.56 -6.68 -6.05
N GLY A 25 13.32 -6.31 -6.37
CA GLY A 25 12.31 -7.25 -6.89
C GLY A 25 11.55 -8.08 -5.86
N CYS A 26 11.88 -8.03 -4.56
CA CYS A 26 11.18 -8.84 -3.54
C CYS A 26 9.76 -8.37 -3.16
N GLY A 27 9.19 -7.39 -3.87
CA GLY A 27 7.81 -6.94 -3.66
C GLY A 27 7.59 -5.77 -2.69
N LYS A 28 8.64 -5.13 -2.17
CA LYS A 28 8.51 -3.95 -1.26
C LYS A 28 7.63 -2.83 -1.83
N SER A 29 7.94 -2.38 -3.06
CA SER A 29 7.18 -1.33 -3.72
C SER A 29 5.75 -1.78 -4.05
N VAL A 30 5.56 -3.06 -4.39
CA VAL A 30 4.23 -3.63 -4.62
C VAL A 30 3.38 -3.59 -3.36
N ALA A 31 3.95 -3.91 -2.18
CA ALA A 31 3.24 -3.81 -0.90
C ALA A 31 2.80 -2.37 -0.60
N SER A 32 3.70 -1.39 -0.77
CA SER A 32 3.39 0.03 -0.54
C SER A 32 2.34 0.56 -1.52
N LEU A 33 2.44 0.21 -2.80
CA LEU A 33 1.47 0.62 -3.83
C LEU A 33 0.10 -0.04 -3.63
N ALA A 34 0.06 -1.28 -3.15
CA ALA A 34 -1.19 -1.96 -2.80
C ALA A 34 -1.94 -1.20 -1.70
N ILE A 35 -1.24 -0.81 -0.63
CA ILE A 35 -1.81 -0.03 0.48
C ILE A 35 -2.32 1.33 -0.01
N MET A 36 -1.59 1.99 -0.90
CA MET A 36 -1.97 3.30 -1.47
C MET A 36 -3.08 3.21 -2.54
N GLY A 37 -3.44 2.00 -2.98
CA GLY A 37 -4.36 1.77 -4.10
C GLY A 37 -3.86 2.40 -5.41
N LEU A 38 -2.58 2.16 -5.72
CA LEU A 38 -1.85 2.69 -6.88
C LEU A 38 -1.26 1.58 -7.77
N LEU A 39 -1.64 0.32 -7.55
CA LEU A 39 -1.27 -0.77 -8.46
C LEU A 39 -2.00 -0.62 -9.81
N PRO A 40 -1.43 -1.16 -10.90
CA PRO A 40 -2.10 -1.17 -12.20
C PRO A 40 -3.38 -2.01 -12.17
N ASP A 41 -4.32 -1.71 -13.07
CA ASP A 41 -5.67 -2.32 -13.10
C ASP A 41 -5.68 -3.85 -13.27
N ASN A 42 -4.60 -4.43 -13.78
CA ASN A 42 -4.45 -5.88 -13.93
C ASN A 42 -3.96 -6.58 -12.63
N ALA A 43 -3.64 -5.82 -11.59
CA ALA A 43 -3.22 -6.37 -10.31
C ALA A 43 -4.42 -6.85 -9.49
N GLN A 44 -4.24 -7.96 -8.78
CA GLN A 44 -5.21 -8.46 -7.81
C GLN A 44 -4.64 -8.33 -6.41
N VAL A 45 -5.44 -7.77 -5.50
CA VAL A 45 -5.11 -7.64 -4.09
C VAL A 45 -6.20 -8.34 -3.27
N SER A 46 -5.78 -9.15 -2.31
CA SER A 46 -6.67 -9.81 -1.36
C SER A 46 -6.17 -9.60 0.07
N GLY A 47 -7.04 -9.82 1.06
CA GLY A 47 -6.74 -9.53 2.47
C GLY A 47 -7.32 -8.19 2.91
N SER A 48 -6.63 -7.48 3.81
CA SER A 48 -7.08 -6.19 4.34
C SER A 48 -5.91 -5.25 4.62
N ALA A 49 -6.10 -3.96 4.37
CA ALA A 49 -5.16 -2.92 4.76
C ALA A 49 -5.94 -1.82 5.49
N ARG A 50 -5.60 -1.54 6.76
CA ARG A 50 -6.40 -0.63 7.60
C ARG A 50 -5.62 0.61 8.02
N LEU A 51 -6.23 1.78 7.84
CA LEU A 51 -5.74 3.05 8.40
C LEU A 51 -6.80 3.61 9.34
N MET A 52 -6.44 3.78 10.62
CA MET A 52 -7.35 4.30 11.66
C MET A 52 -8.71 3.57 11.68
N GLY A 53 -8.67 2.23 11.54
CA GLY A 53 -9.86 1.37 11.55
C GLY A 53 -10.60 1.26 10.22
N ARG A 54 -10.34 2.12 9.24
CA ARG A 54 -10.96 2.06 7.90
C ARG A 54 -10.20 1.10 6.99
N ASP A 55 -10.91 0.20 6.32
CA ASP A 55 -10.31 -0.70 5.33
C ASP A 55 -10.11 0.03 3.99
N LEU A 56 -8.86 0.09 3.53
CA LEU A 56 -8.41 0.83 2.36
C LEU A 56 -8.71 0.09 1.05
N LEU A 57 -8.76 -1.24 1.10
CA LEU A 57 -8.95 -2.07 -0.09
C LEU A 57 -10.40 -2.03 -0.57
N GLY A 58 -11.35 -1.96 0.37
CA GLY A 58 -12.78 -1.84 0.07
C GLY A 58 -13.27 -0.43 -0.25
N MET A 59 -12.43 0.60 -0.14
CA MET A 59 -12.82 1.99 -0.44
C MET A 59 -13.12 2.19 -1.93
N SER A 60 -14.14 3.00 -2.19
CA SER A 60 -14.38 3.61 -3.50
C SER A 60 -13.24 4.53 -3.92
N ALA A 61 -13.19 4.87 -5.22
CA ALA A 61 -12.20 5.79 -5.74
C ALA A 61 -12.31 7.20 -5.12
N GLU A 62 -13.52 7.63 -4.80
CA GLU A 62 -13.80 8.94 -4.18
C GLU A 62 -13.29 9.00 -2.74
N GLU A 63 -13.61 7.99 -1.92
CA GLU A 63 -13.13 7.89 -0.53
C GLU A 63 -11.60 7.86 -0.49
N ARG A 64 -10.97 7.06 -1.38
CA ARG A 64 -9.52 6.99 -1.47
C ARG A 64 -8.91 8.32 -1.92
N ARG A 65 -9.58 9.06 -2.80
CA ARG A 65 -9.14 10.39 -3.23
C ARG A 65 -9.20 11.41 -2.09
N ALA A 66 -10.25 11.39 -1.28
CA ALA A 66 -10.37 12.28 -0.11
C ALA A 66 -9.30 12.00 0.96
N LEU A 67 -8.91 10.73 1.10
CA LEU A 67 -7.92 10.29 2.09
C LEU A 67 -6.47 10.64 1.69
N ARG A 68 -6.16 10.53 0.39
CA ARG A 68 -4.83 10.83 -0.15
C ARG A 68 -4.53 12.33 -0.09
N GLY A 69 -3.36 12.68 0.42
CA GLY A 69 -2.92 14.05 0.66
C GLY A 69 -3.41 14.63 2.00
N ALA A 70 -4.56 14.20 2.51
CA ALA A 70 -5.10 14.65 3.80
C ALA A 70 -4.60 13.80 4.98
N GLU A 71 -4.67 12.47 4.86
CA GLU A 71 -4.34 11.54 5.96
C GLU A 71 -3.28 10.51 5.58
N MET A 72 -3.06 10.28 4.28
CA MET A 72 -1.97 9.43 3.77
C MET A 72 -1.29 10.11 2.58
N ALA A 73 0.03 10.01 2.52
CA ALA A 73 0.80 10.51 1.40
C ALA A 73 1.93 9.53 1.07
N MET A 74 2.36 9.56 -0.18
CA MET A 74 3.48 8.76 -0.65
C MET A 74 4.50 9.67 -1.33
N ILE A 75 5.77 9.48 -0.99
CA ILE A 75 6.90 10.02 -1.72
C ILE A 75 7.44 8.86 -2.57
N PHE A 76 7.46 9.03 -3.88
CA PHE A 76 7.89 8.00 -4.81
C PHE A 76 9.42 7.91 -4.87
N GLN A 77 9.96 6.71 -5.13
CA GLN A 77 11.41 6.50 -5.26
C GLN A 77 11.99 7.28 -6.44
N GLU A 78 11.29 7.21 -7.58
CA GLU A 78 11.54 8.07 -8.73
C GLU A 78 10.35 9.04 -8.81
N PRO A 79 10.56 10.35 -8.61
CA PRO A 79 9.50 11.32 -8.86
C PRO A 79 9.13 11.20 -10.34
N MET A 80 7.89 10.77 -10.59
CA MET A 80 7.35 10.55 -11.94
C MET A 80 7.67 11.77 -12.83
N THR A 81 8.07 11.51 -14.08
CA THR A 81 8.27 12.54 -15.12
C THR A 81 7.03 13.40 -15.35
#